data_AF-A0A840AGK8-F1
#
_entry.id   AF-A0A840AGK8-F1
#
_cell.length_a   1.000
_cell.length_b   1.000
_cell.length_c   1.000
_cell.angle_alpha   90.00
_cell.angle_beta   90.00
_cell.angle_gamma   90.00
#
_symmetry.space_group_name_H-M   'P 1'
#
loop_
_entity.id
_entity.type
_entity.pdbx_description
1 polymer ?
#
loop_
_entity_poly.entity_id
_entity_poly.type
_entity_poly.pdbx_seq_one_letter_code
_entity_poly.pdbx_strand_id
1 'polypeptide(L)' 'MQRPMATPSPCTGECRVGAQGVCRGCGRTLDEIAAWSTATEAQRAAIVKAAMARRPAPGA' A
#
# COMPACT_ATOMS: atom_id res chain seq x y z
N MET A 1 -20.94 -9.63 4.29
CA MET A 1 -19.68 -10.22 4.79
C MET A 1 -18.62 -9.12 4.89
N GLN A 2 -18.71 -8.26 5.90
CA GLN A 2 -17.69 -7.25 6.19
C GLN A 2 -17.28 -7.39 7.65
N ARG A 3 -16.06 -7.89 7.91
CA ARG A 3 -15.48 -7.81 9.25
C ARG A 3 -14.69 -6.50 9.30
N PRO A 4 -15.15 -5.52 10.10
CA PRO A 4 -14.47 -4.24 10.25
C PRO A 4 -13.21 -4.45 11.12
N MET A 5 -12.28 -3.49 11.05
CA MET A 5 -10.96 -3.39 11.73
C MET A 5 -9.72 -3.71 10.87
N ALA A 6 -9.83 -4.04 9.58
CA ALA A 6 -8.66 -4.21 8.72
C ALA A 6 -8.08 -2.83 8.32
N THR A 7 -6.81 -2.57 8.63
CA THR A 7 -6.05 -1.39 8.16
C THR A 7 -6.46 -1.02 6.73
N PRO A 8 -6.97 0.20 6.48
CA PRO A 8 -7.48 0.57 5.17
C PRO A 8 -6.36 0.49 4.16
N SER A 9 -6.61 -0.21 3.04
CA SER A 9 -5.61 -0.28 1.97
C SER A 9 -5.38 1.13 1.41
N PRO A 10 -4.13 1.61 1.28
CA PRO A 10 -3.83 2.93 0.74
C PRO A 10 -4.00 2.98 -0.80
N CYS A 11 -4.72 2.01 -1.37
CA CYS A 11 -4.90 1.86 -2.80
C CYS A 11 -5.88 2.92 -3.31
N THR A 12 -5.43 3.73 -4.28
CA THR A 12 -6.28 4.73 -4.95
C THR A 12 -6.99 4.17 -6.18
N GLY A 13 -6.88 2.87 -6.45
CA GLY A 13 -7.38 2.23 -7.68
C GLY A 13 -6.48 2.43 -8.90
N GLU A 14 -5.46 3.29 -8.82
CA GLU A 14 -4.48 3.51 -9.88
C GLU A 14 -3.20 2.73 -9.62
N CYS A 15 -3.04 1.59 -10.30
CA CYS A 15 -1.80 0.82 -10.27
C CYS A 15 -0.82 1.37 -11.30
N ARG A 16 0.10 2.25 -10.86
CA ARG A 16 1.18 2.80 -11.70
C ARG A 16 2.55 2.39 -11.17
N VAL A 17 2.91 1.12 -11.37
CA VAL A 17 4.19 0.58 -10.92
C VAL A 17 5.30 0.96 -11.90
N GLY A 18 6.35 1.62 -11.41
CA GLY A 18 7.54 1.94 -12.21
C GLY A 18 8.55 0.79 -12.25
N ALA A 19 9.66 0.99 -12.95
CA ALA A 19 10.74 -0.01 -13.04
C ALA A 19 11.32 -0.41 -11.67
N GLN A 20 11.19 0.44 -10.65
CA GLN A 20 11.56 0.14 -9.27
C GLN A 20 10.61 -0.83 -8.54
N GLY A 21 9.52 -1.29 -9.17
CA GLY A 21 8.54 -2.17 -8.54
C GLY A 21 7.65 -1.49 -7.50
N VAL A 22 7.63 -0.16 -7.44
CA VAL A 22 6.81 0.67 -6.54
C VAL A 22 5.67 1.32 -7.31
N CYS A 23 4.45 1.21 -6.80
CA CYS A 23 3.26 1.89 -7.29
C CYS A 23 3.33 3.39 -6.96
N ARG A 24 3.34 4.24 -7.97
CA ARG A 24 3.36 5.71 -7.83
C ARG A 24 2.06 6.30 -7.27
N GLY A 25 0.93 5.58 -7.39
CA GLY A 25 -0.37 6.02 -6.88
C GLY A 25 -0.49 5.86 -5.36
N CYS A 26 -0.20 4.65 -4.87
CA CYS A 26 -0.34 4.30 -3.44
C CYS A 26 0.98 4.17 -2.67
N GLY A 27 2.14 4.16 -3.33
CA GLY A 27 3.46 4.02 -2.70
C GLY A 27 3.87 2.59 -2.32
N ARG A 28 2.99 1.59 -2.52
CA ARG A 28 3.28 0.18 -2.22
C ARG A 28 4.09 -0.49 -3.32
N THR A 29 4.96 -1.43 -2.95
CA THR A 29 5.65 -2.33 -3.88
C THR A 29 4.76 -3.47 -4.35
N LEU A 30 5.12 -4.10 -5.47
CA LEU A 30 4.45 -5.32 -5.96
C LEU A 30 4.48 -6.45 -4.91
N ASP A 31 5.59 -6.61 -4.20
CA ASP A 31 5.73 -7.62 -3.14
C ASP A 31 4.73 -7.36 -2.00
N GLU A 32 4.65 -6.11 -1.53
CA GLU A 32 3.68 -5.72 -0.49
C GLU A 32 2.22 -5.83 -0.97
N ILE A 33 1.96 -5.63 -2.27
CA ILE A 33 0.64 -5.82 -2.87
C ILE A 33 0.27 -7.31 -2.90
N ALA A 34 1.22 -8.19 -3.27
CA ALA A 34 1.02 -9.64 -3.28
C ALA A 34 0.85 -10.19 -1.86
N ALA A 35 1.69 -9.74 -0.92
CA ALA A 35 1.65 -10.13 0.48
C ALA A 35 0.44 -9.53 1.23
N TRP A 36 -0.24 -8.51 0.69
CA TRP A 36 -1.35 -7.83 1.38
C TRP A 36 -2.47 -8.80 1.81
N SER A 37 -2.81 -9.76 0.95
CA SER A 37 -3.88 -10.75 1.24
C SER A 37 -3.53 -11.67 2.40
N THR A 38 -2.25 -11.99 2.57
CA THR A 38 -1.72 -12.88 3.63
C THR A 38 -1.13 -12.10 4.82
N ALA A 39 -1.02 -10.78 4.72
CA ALA A 39 -0.44 -9.92 5.75
C ALA A 39 -1.39 -9.77 6.95
N THR A 40 -0.81 -9.86 8.15
CA THR A 40 -1.45 -9.52 9.42
C THR A 40 -1.70 -8.02 9.55
N GLU A 41 -2.55 -7.58 10.48
CA GLU A 41 -2.79 -6.14 10.72
C GLU A 41 -1.51 -5.35 11.00
N ALA A 42 -0.59 -5.89 11.80
CA ALA A 42 0.69 -5.24 12.07
C ALA A 42 1.53 -5.07 10.80
N GLN A 43 1.57 -6.09 9.95
CA GLN A 43 2.25 -6.00 8.65
C GLN A 43 1.56 -5.01 7.72
N ARG A 44 0.23 -5.02 7.66
CA ARG A 44 -0.54 -4.06 6.86
C ARG A 44 -0.25 -2.63 7.31
N ALA A 45 -0.25 -2.36 8.61
CA ALA A 45 0.10 -1.04 9.15
C ALA A 45 1.53 -0.62 8.78
N ALA A 46 2.50 -1.55 8.87
CA ALA A 46 3.88 -1.29 8.44
C ALA A 46 3.97 -1.00 6.93
N ILE A 47 3.26 -1.77 6.09
CA ILE A 47 3.18 -1.57 4.65
C ILE A 47 2.57 -0.20 4.34
N VAL A 48 1.47 0.19 4.99
CA VAL A 48 0.85 1.50 4.80
C VAL A 48 1.81 2.62 5.20
N LYS A 49 2.50 2.48 6.34
CA LYS A 49 3.49 3.47 6.80
C LYS A 49 4.66 3.60 5.82
N ALA A 50 5.21 2.49 5.35
CA ALA A 50 6.29 2.48 4.36
C ALA A 50 5.82 3.05 3.02
N ALA A 51 4.62 2.71 2.57
CA ALA A 51 4.04 3.21 1.34
C ALA A 51 3.80 4.72 1.40
N MET A 52 3.29 5.25 2.52
CA MET A 52 3.15 6.68 2.76
C MET A 52 4.51 7.40 2.72
N ALA A 53 5.56 6.80 3.29
CA ALA A 53 6.91 7.36 3.27
C ALA A 53 7.54 7.36 1.86
N ARG A 54 7.19 6.37 1.01
CA ARG A 54 7.65 6.30 -0.39
C ARG A 54 6.79 7.11 -1.35
N ARG A 55 5.55 7.42 -0.96
CA ARG A 55 4.65 8.22 -1.77
C ARG A 55 5.28 9.61 -1.88
N PRO A 56 5.50 10.14 -3.09
CA PRO A 56 5.80 11.56 -3.21
C PRO A 56 4.63 12.29 -2.55
N ALA A 57 4.94 13.26 -1.68
CA ALA A 57 3.91 14.03 -0.97
C ALA A 57 2.82 14.43 -1.99
N PRO A 58 1.53 14.16 -1.72
CA PRO A 58 0.48 14.72 -2.57
C PRO A 58 0.73 16.23 -2.58
N GLY A 59 1.01 16.78 -3.76
CA GLY A 59 1.67 18.07 -3.94
C GLY A 59 1.19 19.16 -3.00
N ALA A 60 2.15 19.91 -2.47
CA ALA A 60 1.92 21.31 -2.12
C ALA A 60 1.69 22.11 -3.40
#